data_AF-A0A9D6J0V5-F1
#
_entry.id   AF-A0A9D6J0V5-F1
#
_cell.length_a   1.000
_cell.length_b   1.000
_cell.length_c   1.000
_cell.angle_alpha   90.00
_cell.angle_beta   90.00
_cell.angle_gamma   90.00
#
_symmetry.space_group_name_H-M   'P 1'
#
loop_
_entity.id
_entity.type
_entity.pdbx_description
1 polymer ?
#
loop_
_entity_poly.entity_id
_entity_poly.type
_entity_poly.pdbx_seq_one_letter_code
_entity_poly.pdbx_strand_id
1 'polypeptide(L)' 'MTSRFFALIPAAGTGSRLGDETPKQYRLLAGKPMLHHAVRSLL' A
#
# COMPACT_ATOMS: atom_id res chain seq x y z
N MET A 1 1.31 6.02 31.54
CA MET A 1 1.79 6.60 30.26
C MET A 1 1.19 5.79 29.12
N THR A 2 0.62 6.44 28.12
CA THR A 2 0.14 5.76 26.90
C THR A 2 1.27 5.70 25.87
N SER A 3 1.56 4.51 25.36
CA SER A 3 2.55 4.33 24.29
C SER A 3 1.99 4.83 22.96
N ARG A 4 2.80 5.56 22.18
CA ARG A 4 2.48 5.92 20.79
C ARG A 4 3.12 4.91 19.86
N PHE A 5 2.33 4.40 18.91
CA PHE A 5 2.79 3.51 17.85
C PHE A 5 2.79 4.24 16.52
N PHE A 6 3.80 3.97 15.70
CA PHE A 6 3.93 4.53 14.36
C PHE A 6 4.04 3.37 13.37
N ALA A 7 3.28 3.43 12.29
CA ALA A 7 3.35 2.46 11.20
C ALA A 7 4.00 3.11 9.97
N LEU A 8 4.82 2.35 9.26
CA LEU A 8 5.46 2.77 8.01
C LEU A 8 5.08 1.79 6.90
N ILE A 9 4.51 2.31 5.81
CA ILE A 9 4.17 1.52 4.62
C ILE A 9 5.11 1.93 3.48
N PRO A 10 6.13 1.11 3.13
CA PRO A 10 6.99 1.40 1.99
C PRO A 10 6.23 1.17 0.68
N ALA A 11 6.16 2.20 -0.17
CA ALA A 11 5.38 2.17 -1.42
C ALA A 11 6.10 2.82 -2.62
N ALA A 12 7.43 2.92 -2.59
CA ALA A 12 8.21 3.61 -3.62
C ALA A 12 8.53 2.76 -4.88
N GLY A 13 8.33 1.44 -4.81
CA GLY A 13 8.65 0.54 -5.92
C GLY A 13 7.64 0.65 -7.07
N THR A 14 8.12 0.66 -8.32
CA THR A 14 7.27 0.74 -9.51
C THR A 14 6.56 -0.59 -9.83
N GLY A 15 7.16 -1.73 -9.44
CA GLY A 15 6.58 -3.04 -9.71
C GLY A 15 6.85 -3.55 -11.13
N SER A 16 8.11 -3.49 -11.58
CA SER A 16 8.55 -3.86 -12.94
C SER A 16 8.07 -5.23 -13.45
N ARG A 17 7.82 -6.19 -12.56
CA ARG A 17 7.31 -7.53 -12.92
C ARG A 17 5.80 -7.58 -13.19
N LEU A 18 5.05 -6.55 -12.79
CA LEU A 18 3.61 -6.45 -13.05
C LEU A 18 3.29 -5.88 -14.44
N GLY A 19 4.30 -5.40 -15.17
CA GLY A 19 4.23 -5.09 -16.61
C GLY A 19 3.27 -3.97 -17.00
N ASP A 20 3.01 -3.00 -16.13
CA ASP A 20 2.14 -1.85 -16.43
C ASP A 20 2.78 -0.53 -16.00
N GLU A 21 2.31 0.55 -16.61
CA GLU A 21 2.71 1.92 -16.34
C GLU A 21 2.26 2.39 -14.95
N THR A 22 1.19 1.80 -14.42
CA THR A 22 0.68 2.14 -13.08
C THR A 22 1.51 1.46 -12.00
N PRO A 23 2.16 2.21 -11.08
CA PRO A 23 2.86 1.63 -9.93
C PRO A 23 1.97 0.67 -9.14
N LYS A 24 2.52 -0.50 -8.78
CA LYS A 24 1.75 -1.62 -8.19
C LYS A 24 0.83 -1.20 -7.04
N GLN A 25 1.28 -0.31 -6.15
CA GLN A 25 0.53 0.12 -4.97
C GLN A 25 -0.81 0.79 -5.29
N TYR A 26 -0.95 1.38 -6.49
CA TYR A 26 -2.17 2.08 -6.89
C TYR A 26 -3.14 1.19 -7.68
N ARG A 27 -2.72 -0.01 -8.09
CA ARG A 27 -3.58 -0.91 -8.86
C ARG A 27 -4.71 -1.47 -8.00
N LEU A 28 -5.84 -1.71 -8.64
CA LEU A 28 -7.05 -2.16 -7.97
C LEU A 28 -6.94 -3.65 -7.60
N LEU A 29 -7.29 -3.94 -6.36
CA LEU A 29 -7.55 -5.26 -5.81
C LEU A 29 -8.96 -5.23 -5.21
N ALA A 30 -9.87 -6.03 -5.77
CA ALA A 30 -11.28 -6.03 -5.37
C ALA A 30 -11.91 -4.62 -5.36
N GLY A 31 -11.67 -3.85 -6.43
CA GLY A 31 -12.24 -2.51 -6.62
C GLY A 31 -11.60 -1.40 -5.79
N LYS A 32 -10.53 -1.67 -5.02
CA LYS A 32 -9.81 -0.65 -4.24
C LYS A 32 -8.31 -0.73 -4.47
N PRO A 33 -7.55 0.39 -4.40
CA PRO A 33 -6.10 0.34 -4.56
C PRO A 33 -5.44 -0.62 -3.56
N MET A 34 -4.38 -1.33 -3.95
CA MET A 34 -3.63 -2.21 -3.05
C MET A 34 -3.21 -1.48 -1.75
N LEU A 35 -2.78 -0.22 -1.87
CA LEU A 35 -2.40 0.62 -0.73
C LEU A 35 -3.55 0.85 0.27
N HIS A 36 -4.81 0.88 -0.21
CA HIS A 36 -5.98 1.00 0.65
C HIS A 36 -6.06 -0.16 1.64
N HIS A 37 -5.84 -1.39 1.17
CA HIS A 37 -5.88 -2.57 2.03
C HIS A 37 -4.75 -2.56 3.06
N ALA A 38 -3.54 -2.14 2.67
CA ALA A 38 -2.40 -2.04 3.58
C ALA A 38 -2.63 -1.01 4.71
N VAL A 39 -3.16 0.17 4.37
CA VAL A 39 -3.50 1.20 5.37
C VAL A 39 -4.60 0.70 6.30
N ARG A 40 -5.63 0.04 5.76
CA ARG A 40 -6.75 -0.49 6.56
C ARG A 40 -6.35 -1.59 7.54
N SER A 41 -5.25 -2.28 7.32
CA SER A 41 -4.75 -3.29 8.27
C SER A 41 -4.03 -2.67 9.48
N LEU A 42 -3.69 -1.38 9.41
CA LEU A 42 -2.95 -0.65 10.46
C LEU A 42 -3.83 0.30 11.28
N LEU A 43 -5.09 0.47 10.91
CA LEU A 43 -6.10 1.31 11.57
C LEU A 43 -7.17 0.42 12.21
#